data_AF-A0A969VJ74-F1
#
_entry.id   AF-A0A969VJ74-F1
#
_cell.length_a   1.000
_cell.length_b   1.000
_cell.length_c   1.000
_cell.angle_alpha   90.00
_cell.angle_beta   90.00
_cell.angle_gamma   90.00
#
_symmetry.space_group_name_H-M   'P 1'
#
loop_
_entity.id
_entity.type
_entity.pdbx_description
1 polymer ?
#
loop_
_entity_poly.entity_id
_entity_poly.type
_entity_poly.pdbx_seq_one_letter_code
_entity_poly.pdbx_strand_id
1 'polypeptide(L)' 'MVEYCSPLPDVPLRDVSITERLFEGLMQAADRVMLTDGPSGVALTGAALIDRIRRLAGGLQAEGVGPG' A
#
# COMPACT_ATOMS: atom_id res chain seq x y z
N MET A 1 -25.40 26.69 -12.49
CA MET A 1 -24.61 25.49 -12.19
C MET A 1 -24.37 25.49 -10.70
N VAL A 2 -24.68 24.39 -10.01
CA VAL A 2 -24.47 24.27 -8.56
C VAL A 2 -23.31 23.32 -8.34
N GLU A 3 -22.29 23.78 -7.63
CA GLU A 3 -21.17 22.94 -7.16
C GLU A 3 -21.44 22.51 -5.71
N TYR A 4 -21.11 21.25 -5.43
CA TYR A 4 -21.19 20.68 -4.09
C TYR A 4 -19.77 20.30 -3.67
N CYS A 5 -19.27 20.94 -2.63
CA CYS A 5 -17.95 20.67 -2.06
C CYS A 5 -18.08 19.83 -0.78
N SER A 6 -17.00 19.10 -0.45
CA SER A 6 -16.86 18.45 0.86
C SER A 6 -17.03 19.49 1.98
N PRO A 7 -17.72 19.16 3.09
CA PRO A 7 -17.75 20.01 4.27
C PRO A 7 -16.44 19.97 5.07
N LEU A 8 -15.56 19.01 4.76
CA LEU A 8 -14.26 18.87 5.40
C LEU A 8 -13.20 19.67 4.63
N PRO A 9 -12.18 20.23 5.32
CA PRO A 9 -11.07 20.88 4.68
C PRO A 9 -10.32 19.95 3.71
N ASP A 10 -9.68 20.56 2.71
CA ASP A 10 -8.79 19.85 1.81
C ASP A 10 -7.63 19.22 2.58
N VAL A 11 -7.24 18.01 2.18
CA VAL A 11 -6.08 17.32 2.72
C VAL A 11 -4.87 17.66 1.86
N PRO A 12 -3.80 18.24 2.42
CA PRO A 12 -2.61 18.58 1.66
C PRO A 12 -1.96 17.31 1.09
N LEU A 13 -1.69 17.33 -0.22
CA LEU A 13 -1.01 16.24 -0.89
C LEU A 13 0.49 16.30 -0.60
N ARG A 14 1.11 15.12 -0.48
CA ARG A 14 2.55 14.96 -0.35
C ARG A 14 3.13 14.47 -1.67
N ASP A 15 4.33 14.92 -1.98
CA ASP A 15 5.10 14.46 -3.14
C ASP A 15 5.82 13.14 -2.82
N VAL A 16 5.03 12.07 -2.69
CA VAL A 16 5.51 10.69 -2.48
C VAL A 16 4.70 9.75 -3.37
N SER A 17 5.30 8.64 -3.79
CA SER A 17 4.56 7.60 -4.50
C SER A 17 3.51 6.96 -3.60
N ILE A 18 2.46 6.41 -4.21
CA ILE A 18 1.44 5.63 -3.50
C ILE A 18 2.08 4.47 -2.71
N THR A 19 3.11 3.83 -3.29
CA THR A 19 3.83 2.73 -2.64
C THR A 19 4.61 3.18 -1.41
N GLU A 20 5.32 4.30 -1.48
CA GLU A 20 6.00 4.87 -0.29
C GLU A 20 4.98 5.23 0.79
N ARG A 21 3.89 5.93 0.42
CA ARG A 21 2.83 6.30 1.35
C ARG A 21 2.19 5.08 2.02
N LEU A 22 1.99 4.00 1.27
CA LEU A 22 1.47 2.73 1.78
C LEU A 22 2.45 2.10 2.77
N PHE A 23 3.74 2.04 2.43
CA PHE A 23 4.77 1.45 3.29
C PHE A 23 4.94 2.20 4.60
N GLU A 24 4.87 3.53 4.60
CA GLU A 24 4.83 4.33 5.83
C GLU A 24 3.70 3.89 6.75
N GLY A 25 2.48 3.71 6.21
CA GLY A 25 1.32 3.27 6.99
C GLY A 25 1.44 1.84 7.52
N LEU A 26 1.96 0.92 6.70
CA LEU A 26 2.18 -0.48 7.10
C LEU A 26 3.27 -0.60 8.18
N MET A 27 4.33 0.22 8.11
CA MET A 27 5.42 0.19 9.09
C MET A 27 5.03 0.78 10.45
N GLN A 28 4.06 1.71 10.51
CA GLN A 28 3.53 2.22 11.78
C GLN A 28 2.89 1.12 12.64
N ALA A 29 2.49 0.00 12.04
CA ALA A 29 1.92 -1.15 12.72
C ALA A 29 2.47 -2.47 12.13
N ALA A 30 3.79 -2.56 12.07
CA ALA A 30 4.52 -3.64 11.38
C ALA A 30 4.09 -5.06 11.80
N ASP A 31 3.80 -5.28 13.08
CA ASP A 31 3.43 -6.60 13.63
C ASP A 31 1.92 -6.87 13.59
N ARG A 32 1.10 -5.86 13.25
CA ARG A 32 -0.35 -6.02 13.17
C ARG A 32 -0.73 -6.70 11.86
N VAL A 33 -1.69 -7.63 11.93
CA VAL A 33 -2.30 -8.24 10.74
C VAL A 33 -3.01 -7.19 9.90
N MET A 34 -2.62 -7.09 8.62
CA MET A 34 -3.15 -6.13 7.64
C MET A 34 -3.97 -6.79 6.55
N LEU A 35 -3.67 -8.06 6.25
CA LEU A 35 -4.38 -8.83 5.23
C LEU A 35 -4.63 -10.23 5.76
N THR A 36 -5.88 -10.68 5.68
CA THR A 36 -6.27 -12.06 5.96
C THR A 36 -6.97 -12.63 4.74
N ASP A 37 -6.48 -13.77 4.28
CA ASP A 37 -7.19 -14.59 3.30
C ASP A 37 -8.27 -15.39 4.02
N GLY A 38 -9.54 -15.04 3.80
CA GLY A 38 -10.68 -15.58 4.54
C GLY A 38 -10.80 -17.11 4.47
N PRO A 39 -10.78 -17.74 3.29
CA PRO A 39 -10.90 -19.18 3.14
C PRO A 39 -9.77 -19.99 3.80
N SER A 40 -8.51 -19.57 3.67
CA SER A 40 -7.36 -20.31 4.22
C SER A 40 -7.00 -19.90 5.65
N GLY A 41 -7.47 -18.74 6.10
CA GLY A 41 -7.07 -18.13 7.37
C GLY A 41 -5.65 -17.56 7.38
N VAL A 42 -4.93 -17.58 6.24
CA VAL A 42 -3.58 -17.03 6.16
C VAL A 42 -3.61 -15.53 6.43
N ALA A 43 -2.83 -15.08 7.41
CA ALA A 43 -2.70 -13.69 7.79
C ALA A 43 -1.31 -13.15 7.50
N LEU A 44 -1.23 -11.91 7.04
CA LEU A 44 0.03 -11.18 6.83
C LEU A 44 0.07 -9.96 7.73
N THR A 45 1.16 -9.83 8.47
CA THR A 45 1.49 -8.60 9.18
C THR A 45 1.92 -7.50 8.21
N GLY A 46 1.96 -6.24 8.65
CA GLY A 46 2.45 -5.12 7.85
C GLY A 46 3.86 -5.38 7.30
N ALA A 47 4.78 -5.88 8.13
CA ALA A 47 6.14 -6.24 7.72
C ALA A 47 6.15 -7.37 6.68
N ALA A 48 5.37 -8.45 6.90
CA ALA A 48 5.30 -9.58 5.97
C ALA A 48 4.71 -9.18 4.61
N LEU A 49 3.75 -8.26 4.60
CA LEU A 49 3.16 -7.72 3.37
C LEU A 49 4.19 -6.90 2.59
N ILE A 50 4.95 -6.02 3.25
CA ILE A 50 6.03 -5.23 2.61
C ILE A 50 7.07 -6.15 1.97
N ASP A 51 7.52 -7.18 2.68
CA ASP A 51 8.50 -8.15 2.16
C ASP A 51 7.96 -8.84 0.89
N ARG A 52 6.71 -9.30 0.91
CA ARG A 52 6.07 -9.92 -0.27
C ARG A 52 5.94 -8.95 -1.45
N ILE A 53 5.55 -7.70 -1.21
CA ILE A 53 5.46 -6.69 -2.28
C ILE A 53 6.83 -6.45 -2.92
N ARG A 54 7.90 -6.34 -2.11
CA ARG A 54 9.27 -6.15 -2.62
C ARG A 54 9.75 -7.35 -3.43
N ARG A 55 9.47 -8.57 -2.97
CA ARG A 55 9.81 -9.80 -3.72
C ARG A 55 9.09 -9.86 -5.06
N LEU A 56 7.79 -9.54 -5.08
CA LEU A 56 7.03 -9.48 -6.32
C LEU A 56 7.60 -8.45 -7.28
N ALA A 57 7.84 -7.22 -6.80
CA ALA A 57 8.42 -6.15 -7.61
C ALA A 57 9.80 -6.53 -8.18
N GLY A 58 10.65 -7.17 -7.38
CA GLY A 58 11.94 -7.70 -7.85
C GLY A 58 11.79 -8.78 -8.92
N GLY A 59 10.81 -9.67 -8.78
CA GLY A 59 10.49 -10.69 -9.79
C GLY A 59 9.99 -10.07 -11.09
N LEU A 60 9.06 -9.12 -11.02
CA LEU A 60 8.57 -8.38 -12.20
C LEU A 60 9.71 -7.68 -12.93
N GLN A 61 10.60 -7.02 -12.19
CA GLN A 61 11.78 -6.39 -12.76
C GLN A 61 12.70 -7.40 -13.47
N ALA A 62 12.89 -8.59 -12.90
CA ALA A 62 13.69 -9.66 -13.50
C ALA A 62 13.07 -10.20 -14.80
N GLU A 63 11.74 -10.21 -14.88
CA GLU A 63 10.98 -10.57 -16.09
C GLU A 63 10.87 -9.41 -17.11
N GLY A 64 11.58 -8.29 -16.88
CA GLY A 64 11.61 -7.17 -17.81
C GLY A 64 10.39 -6.24 -17.72
N VAL A 65 9.55 -6.38 -16.69
CA VAL A 65 8.43 -5.48 -16.43
C VAL A 65 8.92 -4.27 -15.64
N GLY A 66 8.79 -3.08 -16.24
CA GLY A 66 9.13 -1.79 -15.64
C GLY A 66 8.03 -0.75 -15.84
N PRO A 67 8.27 0.50 -15.41
CA PRO A 67 7.34 1.61 -15.65
C PRO A 67 7.09 1.81 -17.15
N GLY A 68 5.82 1.99 -17.54
CA GLY A 68 5.43 2.19 -18.95
C GLY A 68 3.93 2.37 -19.11
#